data_AF-A0A2X2I5N6-F1
#
_entry.id   AF-A0A2X2I5N6-F1
#
_cell.length_a   1.000
_cell.length_b   1.000
_cell.length_c   1.000
_cell.angle_alpha   90.00
_cell.angle_beta   90.00
_cell.angle_gamma   90.00
#
_symmetry.space_group_name_H-M   'P 1'
#
loop_
_entity.id
_entity.type
_entity.pdbx_description
1 polymer ?
#
loop_
_entity_poly.entity_id
_entity_poly.type
_entity_poly.pdbx_seq_one_letter_code
_entity_poly.pdbx_strand_id
1 'polypeptide(L)'
;MKNTKLLLAIVTSAALLTGCQNTHGIDTNMAISSGLNAYKAATLSDADAKAIANQGCAEMDSGNQVASKSSKYGKRLAKIAKALGNNINGTPVNYKVYMTSDVNAWAMANGCVRVYSGLMDMMNDNEIEGVLGHELGHVALGHSLAEMKASYAIVAARDAISATSGVASQLSRSQLGDIAEGAINAKYSRDKESEADDFSFDLLKKRGISTQGLVGSFEKLASLDGGRTQSMFDSHPPSTERAQHIRDRIASGK
;
A
#
# COMPACT_ATOMS: atom_id res chain seq x y z
N MET A 1 -71.86 -12.78 -16.51
CA MET A 1 -71.60 -11.54 -17.27
C MET A 1 -70.87 -10.55 -16.36
N LYS A 2 -69.85 -9.88 -16.92
CA LYS A 2 -69.06 -8.73 -16.43
C LYS A 2 -67.82 -9.02 -15.54
N ASN A 3 -66.70 -8.93 -16.25
CA ASN A 3 -65.35 -8.60 -15.84
C ASN A 3 -65.25 -7.33 -14.98
N THR A 4 -64.34 -7.34 -14.00
CA THR A 4 -63.44 -6.19 -13.79
C THR A 4 -62.10 -6.68 -13.22
N LYS A 5 -61.05 -6.55 -14.03
CA LYS A 5 -59.64 -6.60 -13.58
C LYS A 5 -59.21 -5.19 -13.13
N LEU A 6 -58.18 -5.17 -12.28
CA LEU A 6 -57.10 -4.17 -12.17
C LEU A 6 -57.27 -3.00 -11.17
N LEU A 7 -56.12 -2.67 -10.55
CA LEU A 7 -55.75 -1.55 -9.64
C LEU A 7 -55.63 -2.02 -8.17
N LEU A 8 -54.55 -1.78 -7.40
CA LEU A 8 -53.31 -1.03 -7.62
C LEU A 8 -52.31 -1.36 -6.47
N ALA A 9 -51.03 -1.47 -6.84
CA ALA A 9 -49.77 -1.15 -6.15
C ALA A 9 -49.60 -1.23 -4.61
N ILE A 10 -48.56 -1.99 -4.24
CA ILE A 10 -47.37 -1.55 -3.47
C ILE A 10 -47.63 -0.78 -2.15
N VAL A 11 -47.45 -1.47 -1.02
CA VAL A 11 -46.98 -0.83 0.23
C VAL A 11 -45.56 -1.31 0.48
N THR A 12 -44.63 -0.61 -0.16
CA THR A 12 -43.19 -0.61 0.13
C THR A 12 -42.94 -0.07 1.53
N SER A 13 -42.21 -0.87 2.31
CA SER A 13 -41.21 -0.49 3.31
C SER A 13 -41.09 1.01 3.62
N ALA A 14 -41.88 1.50 4.58
CA ALA A 14 -41.76 2.84 5.14
C ALA A 14 -41.33 2.83 6.62
N ALA A 15 -40.42 1.92 7.00
CA ALA A 15 -39.97 1.75 8.39
C ALA A 15 -38.46 2.02 8.61
N LEU A 16 -37.81 2.81 7.74
CA LEU A 16 -36.36 3.12 7.89
C LEU A 16 -36.01 4.61 7.98
N LEU A 17 -36.96 5.53 8.19
CA LEU A 17 -36.67 6.98 8.16
C LEU A 17 -36.97 7.78 9.44
N THR A 18 -37.23 7.14 10.59
CA THR A 18 -37.48 7.87 11.85
C THR A 18 -36.31 7.84 12.85
N GLY A 19 -35.10 7.52 12.39
CA GLY A 19 -33.89 7.42 13.23
C GLY A 19 -32.92 8.60 13.15
N CYS A 20 -33.37 9.84 12.90
CA CYS A 20 -32.48 11.01 12.81
C CYS A 20 -32.98 12.18 13.67
N GLN A 21 -33.06 12.00 14.98
CA GLN A 21 -33.13 13.11 15.94
C GLN A 21 -32.28 12.75 17.16
N ASN A 22 -30.95 12.79 16.98
CA ASN A 22 -29.92 13.04 18.02
C ASN A 22 -28.51 12.69 17.53
N THR A 23 -28.04 13.29 16.43
CA THR A 23 -26.63 13.22 16.03
C THR A 23 -25.96 14.58 16.26
N HIS A 24 -25.77 14.95 17.53
CA HIS A 24 -24.80 15.99 17.86
C HIS A 24 -23.40 15.47 17.53
N GLY A 25 -22.83 15.92 16.42
CA GLY A 25 -21.42 15.70 16.07
C GLY A 25 -21.12 14.97 14.76
N ILE A 26 -22.13 14.53 13.99
CA ILE A 26 -21.90 13.95 12.66
C ILE A 26 -22.19 15.02 11.59
N ASP A 27 -21.14 15.54 10.97
CA ASP A 27 -21.27 16.34 9.75
C ASP A 27 -21.81 15.46 8.63
N THR A 28 -23.04 15.74 8.20
CA THR A 28 -23.76 14.96 7.19
C THR A 28 -23.03 14.95 5.84
N ASN A 29 -22.30 16.01 5.51
CA ASN A 29 -21.51 16.07 4.27
C ASN A 29 -20.29 15.14 4.36
N MET A 30 -19.65 15.07 5.53
CA MET A 30 -18.55 14.14 5.79
C MET A 30 -19.03 12.68 5.80
N ALA A 31 -20.22 12.41 6.35
CA ALA A 31 -20.80 11.07 6.34
C ALA A 31 -21.15 10.61 4.92
N ILE A 32 -21.74 11.49 4.10
CA ILE A 32 -22.06 11.20 2.69
C ILE A 32 -20.78 10.99 1.87
N SER A 33 -19.76 11.85 2.03
CA SER A 33 -18.51 11.74 1.27
C SER A 33 -17.73 10.48 1.65
N SER A 34 -17.67 10.14 2.95
CA SER A 34 -17.03 8.92 3.43
C SER A 34 -17.75 7.67 2.93
N GLY A 35 -19.10 7.68 2.92
CA GLY A 35 -19.90 6.59 2.34
C GLY A 35 -19.68 6.42 0.84
N LEU A 36 -19.59 7.52 0.08
CA LEU A 36 -19.30 7.48 -1.34
C LEU A 36 -17.88 6.96 -1.63
N ASN A 37 -16.88 7.38 -0.85
CA ASN A 37 -15.51 6.88 -0.98
C ASN A 37 -15.45 5.38 -0.72
N ALA A 38 -16.08 4.90 0.36
CA ALA A 38 -16.15 3.47 0.65
C ALA A 38 -16.83 2.69 -0.48
N TYR A 39 -17.92 3.21 -1.05
CA TYR A 39 -18.59 2.60 -2.20
C TYR A 39 -17.68 2.56 -3.43
N LYS A 40 -16.97 3.64 -3.77
CA LYS A 40 -16.03 3.68 -4.90
C LYS A 40 -14.85 2.72 -4.73
N ALA A 41 -14.29 2.63 -3.52
CA ALA A 41 -13.24 1.67 -3.20
C ALA A 41 -13.75 0.22 -3.34
N ALA A 42 -14.94 -0.07 -2.83
CA ALA A 42 -15.53 -1.41 -2.86
C ALA A 42 -15.94 -1.86 -4.28
N THR A 43 -16.35 -0.91 -5.13
CA THR A 43 -16.77 -1.19 -6.51
C THR A 43 -15.62 -1.25 -7.52
N LEU A 44 -14.44 -0.75 -7.16
CA LEU A 44 -13.24 -0.91 -7.99
C LEU A 44 -12.76 -2.37 -7.94
N SER A 45 -12.68 -3.01 -9.11
CA SER A 45 -12.20 -4.38 -9.22
C SER A 45 -10.70 -4.48 -8.88
N ASP A 46 -10.25 -5.63 -8.40
CA ASP A 46 -8.83 -5.88 -8.14
C ASP A 46 -7.98 -5.75 -9.42
N ALA A 47 -8.56 -6.14 -10.56
CA ALA A 47 -7.92 -6.03 -11.85
C ALA A 47 -7.72 -4.56 -12.26
N ASP A 48 -8.74 -3.72 -12.08
CA ASP A 48 -8.63 -2.29 -12.37
C ASP A 48 -7.67 -1.60 -11.39
N ALA A 49 -7.73 -1.92 -10.09
CA ALA A 49 -6.79 -1.39 -9.11
C ALA A 49 -5.33 -1.75 -9.45
N LYS A 50 -5.07 -2.99 -9.91
CA LYS A 50 -3.75 -3.39 -10.41
C LYS A 50 -3.37 -2.70 -11.72
N ALA A 51 -4.33 -2.45 -12.61
CA ALA A 51 -4.09 -1.69 -13.84
C ALA A 51 -3.75 -0.22 -13.54
N ILE A 52 -4.40 0.39 -12.57
CA ILE A 52 -4.06 1.72 -12.05
C ILE A 52 -2.65 1.68 -11.44
N ALA A 53 -2.31 0.67 -10.63
CA ALA A 53 -0.97 0.50 -10.07
C ALA A 53 0.11 0.34 -11.16
N ASN A 54 -0.19 -0.34 -12.27
CA ASN A 54 0.73 -0.43 -13.42
C ASN A 54 1.06 0.94 -14.01
N GLN A 55 0.03 1.76 -14.25
CA GLN A 55 0.20 3.08 -14.84
C GLN A 55 0.78 4.08 -13.83
N GLY A 56 0.32 4.06 -12.58
CA GLY A 56 0.85 4.87 -11.49
C GLY A 56 2.33 4.58 -11.22
N CYS A 57 2.74 3.31 -11.23
CA CYS A 57 4.15 2.94 -11.17
C CYS A 57 4.99 3.55 -12.29
N ALA A 58 4.48 3.52 -13.52
CA ALA A 58 5.16 4.11 -14.67
C ALA A 58 5.24 5.65 -14.56
N GLU A 59 4.19 6.29 -14.06
CA GLU A 59 4.18 7.73 -13.80
C GLU A 59 5.19 8.10 -12.72
N MET A 60 5.22 7.38 -11.59
CA MET A 60 6.21 7.57 -10.53
C MET A 60 7.64 7.38 -11.04
N ASP A 61 7.89 6.36 -11.87
CA ASP A 61 9.20 6.12 -12.48
C ASP A 61 9.60 7.27 -13.41
N SER A 62 8.64 7.91 -14.09
CA SER A 62 8.91 9.03 -15.00
C SER A 62 9.22 10.34 -14.27
N GLY A 63 8.65 10.52 -13.07
CA GLY A 63 8.90 11.67 -12.21
C GLY A 63 10.15 11.57 -11.34
N ASN A 64 10.81 10.40 -11.31
CA ASN A 64 11.97 10.14 -10.44
C ASN A 64 13.21 9.72 -11.22
N GLN A 65 14.40 10.11 -10.73
CA GLN A 65 15.65 9.63 -11.31
C GLN A 65 15.91 8.17 -10.92
N VAL A 66 15.69 7.26 -11.87
CA VAL A 66 15.95 5.82 -11.68
C VAL A 66 17.44 5.50 -11.88
N ALA A 67 18.03 4.77 -10.92
CA ALA A 67 19.42 4.33 -11.04
C ALA A 67 19.61 3.36 -12.21
N SER A 68 20.69 3.53 -12.96
CA SER A 68 21.06 2.57 -14.02
C SER A 68 21.47 1.22 -13.42
N LYS A 69 21.23 0.12 -14.15
CA LYS A 69 21.62 -1.24 -13.71
C LYS A 69 23.13 -1.39 -13.47
N SER A 70 23.97 -0.60 -14.13
CA SER A 70 25.43 -0.63 -14.02
C SER A 70 25.99 0.20 -12.86
N SER A 71 25.18 1.08 -12.26
CA SER A 71 25.55 1.90 -11.11
C SER A 71 25.83 1.07 -9.86
N LYS A 72 26.48 1.67 -8.85
CA LYS A 72 26.68 1.07 -7.51
C LYS A 72 25.35 0.56 -6.93
N TYR A 73 24.32 1.40 -6.95
CA TYR A 73 22.99 1.06 -6.40
C TYR A 73 22.27 0.02 -7.24
N GLY A 74 22.31 0.11 -8.58
CA GLY A 74 21.69 -0.87 -9.47
C GLY A 74 22.27 -2.28 -9.31
N LYS A 75 23.60 -2.40 -9.20
CA LYS A 75 24.28 -3.68 -8.95
C LYS A 75 23.93 -4.25 -7.57
N ARG A 76 23.92 -3.41 -6.55
CA ARG A 76 23.56 -3.79 -5.19
C ARG A 76 22.12 -4.28 -5.10
N LEU A 77 21.18 -3.53 -5.68
CA LEU A 77 19.77 -3.93 -5.74
C LEU A 77 19.60 -5.23 -6.52
N ALA A 78 20.34 -5.45 -7.62
CA ALA A 78 20.26 -6.71 -8.36
C ALA A 78 20.64 -7.94 -7.52
N LYS A 79 21.63 -7.81 -6.63
CA LYS A 79 21.99 -8.87 -5.66
C LYS A 79 20.85 -9.14 -4.68
N ILE A 80 20.29 -8.10 -4.08
CA ILE A 80 19.18 -8.18 -3.10
C ILE A 80 17.92 -8.76 -3.76
N ALA A 81 17.52 -8.23 -4.92
CA ALA A 81 16.36 -8.69 -5.68
C ALA A 81 16.49 -10.16 -6.10
N LYS A 82 17.71 -10.63 -6.40
CA LYS A 82 17.95 -12.05 -6.70
C LYS A 82 17.68 -12.94 -5.48
N ALA A 83 18.03 -12.48 -4.27
CA ALA A 83 17.80 -13.22 -3.03
C ALA A 83 16.31 -13.29 -2.67
N LEU A 84 15.60 -12.15 -2.76
CA LEU A 84 14.17 -12.07 -2.45
C LEU A 84 13.28 -12.75 -3.50
N GLY A 85 13.69 -12.71 -4.77
CA GLY A 85 12.98 -13.28 -5.90
C GLY A 85 12.11 -12.25 -6.64
N ASN A 86 11.54 -12.68 -7.75
CA ASN A 86 10.77 -11.85 -8.70
C ASN A 86 9.27 -12.20 -8.74
N ASN A 87 8.78 -12.91 -7.74
CA ASN A 87 7.36 -13.24 -7.60
C ASN A 87 7.00 -13.43 -6.14
N ILE A 88 5.86 -12.87 -5.74
CA ILE A 88 5.29 -13.06 -4.40
C ILE A 88 3.80 -13.42 -4.54
N ASN A 89 3.43 -14.63 -4.10
CA ASN A 89 2.05 -15.15 -4.17
C ASN A 89 1.37 -14.99 -5.55
N GLY A 90 2.10 -15.22 -6.64
CA GLY A 90 1.57 -15.09 -8.00
C GLY A 90 1.65 -13.68 -8.58
N THR A 91 2.00 -12.66 -7.78
CA THR A 91 2.26 -11.30 -8.25
C THR A 91 3.72 -11.17 -8.71
N PRO A 92 4.00 -10.88 -9.99
CA PRO A 92 5.36 -10.59 -10.47
C PRO A 92 5.93 -9.36 -9.76
N VAL A 93 7.22 -9.38 -9.43
CA VAL A 93 7.88 -8.30 -8.69
C VAL A 93 8.97 -7.66 -9.53
N ASN A 94 8.98 -6.33 -9.57
CA ASN A 94 10.00 -5.53 -10.23
C ASN A 94 10.64 -4.54 -9.25
N TYR A 95 11.97 -4.49 -9.19
CA TYR A 95 12.69 -3.58 -8.30
C TYR A 95 13.41 -2.49 -9.10
N LYS A 96 13.38 -1.24 -8.60
CA LYS A 96 14.27 -0.16 -9.06
C LYS A 96 14.73 0.70 -7.88
N VAL A 97 15.82 1.44 -8.08
CA VAL A 97 16.32 2.41 -7.11
C VAL A 97 15.95 3.82 -7.58
N TYR A 98 15.40 4.62 -6.68
CA TYR A 98 15.25 6.06 -6.89
C TYR A 98 16.43 6.80 -6.28
N MET A 99 17.05 7.67 -7.07
CA MET A 99 18.21 8.47 -6.67
C MET A 99 17.75 9.70 -5.90
N THR A 100 17.55 9.54 -4.59
CA THR A 100 17.22 10.61 -3.63
C THR A 100 17.94 10.37 -2.30
N SER A 101 18.19 11.44 -1.55
CA SER A 101 18.72 11.39 -0.18
C SER A 101 17.69 10.92 0.84
N ASP A 102 16.41 10.89 0.47
CA ASP A 102 15.33 10.47 1.35
C ASP A 102 15.48 8.99 1.76
N VAL A 103 15.06 8.69 2.98
CA VAL A 103 15.08 7.35 3.55
C VAL A 103 13.69 6.76 3.38
N ASN A 104 13.49 5.96 2.32
CA ASN A 104 12.23 5.29 2.07
C ASN A 104 12.38 4.05 1.17
N ALA A 105 11.38 3.18 1.23
CA ALA A 105 11.08 2.14 0.26
C ALA A 105 9.56 1.95 0.21
N TRP A 106 9.04 1.45 -0.91
CA TRP A 106 7.61 1.20 -1.03
C TRP A 106 7.32 0.12 -2.06
N ALA A 107 6.16 -0.52 -1.94
CA ALA A 107 5.63 -1.40 -2.97
C ALA A 107 4.13 -1.19 -3.26
N MET A 108 3.75 -1.26 -4.54
CA MET A 108 2.36 -1.19 -4.97
C MET A 108 1.76 -2.56 -5.28
N ALA A 109 0.43 -2.60 -5.40
CA ALA A 109 -0.38 -3.79 -5.63
C ALA A 109 -0.01 -4.64 -6.86
N ASN A 110 0.69 -4.06 -7.84
CA ASN A 110 1.17 -4.78 -9.03
C ASN A 110 2.56 -5.42 -8.84
N GLY A 111 3.16 -5.31 -7.65
CA GLY A 111 4.49 -5.82 -7.35
C GLY A 111 5.63 -4.92 -7.81
N CYS A 112 5.37 -3.65 -8.13
CA CYS A 112 6.46 -2.70 -8.27
C CYS A 112 7.02 -2.33 -6.90
N VAL A 113 8.33 -2.44 -6.74
CA VAL A 113 9.05 -2.16 -5.51
C VAL A 113 10.11 -1.11 -5.80
N ARG A 114 10.17 -0.05 -5.01
CA ARG A 114 11.19 0.99 -5.13
C ARG A 114 11.90 1.18 -3.80
N VAL A 115 13.21 1.35 -3.88
CA VAL A 115 14.07 1.63 -2.74
C VAL A 115 14.83 2.91 -3.01
N TYR A 116 14.99 3.77 -2.00
CA TYR A 116 15.66 5.05 -2.19
C TYR A 116 17.15 4.91 -1.89
N SER A 117 18.01 5.61 -2.64
CA SER A 117 19.46 5.55 -2.42
C SER A 117 19.86 5.98 -1.00
N GLY A 118 19.14 6.93 -0.39
CA GLY A 118 19.36 7.34 1.00
C GLY A 118 19.16 6.19 2.00
N LEU A 119 18.09 5.41 1.84
CA LEU A 119 17.88 4.19 2.64
C LEU A 119 19.00 3.17 2.40
N MET A 120 19.38 2.97 1.14
CA MET A 120 20.49 2.07 0.81
C MET A 120 21.81 2.52 1.44
N ASP A 121 22.15 3.81 1.44
CA ASP A 121 23.42 4.26 2.04
C ASP A 121 23.45 4.10 3.57
N MET A 122 22.30 4.13 4.23
CA MET A 122 22.17 3.93 5.67
C MET A 122 22.25 2.46 6.11
N MET A 123 21.71 1.56 5.29
CA MET A 123 21.53 0.16 5.65
C MET A 123 22.54 -0.76 4.93
N ASN A 124 22.85 -1.91 5.52
CA ASN A 124 23.58 -2.98 4.85
C ASN A 124 22.63 -3.82 3.97
N ASP A 125 23.15 -4.80 3.23
CA ASP A 125 22.31 -5.63 2.34
C ASP A 125 21.21 -6.39 3.09
N ASN A 126 21.51 -6.95 4.26
CA ASN A 126 20.56 -7.76 5.02
C ASN A 126 19.43 -6.93 5.62
N GLU A 127 19.71 -5.71 6.05
CA GLU A 127 18.70 -4.76 6.51
C GLU A 127 17.79 -4.30 5.36
N ILE A 128 18.34 -4.04 4.17
CA ILE A 128 17.51 -3.75 2.99
C ILE A 128 16.68 -4.95 2.57
N GLU A 129 17.21 -6.18 2.67
CA GLU A 129 16.42 -7.40 2.47
C GLU A 129 15.25 -7.47 3.46
N GLY A 130 15.45 -7.07 4.72
CA GLY A 130 14.40 -6.93 5.74
C GLY A 130 13.31 -5.95 5.35
N VAL A 131 13.69 -4.72 4.99
CA VAL A 131 12.73 -3.67 4.58
C VAL A 131 11.97 -4.10 3.32
N LEU A 132 12.66 -4.60 2.30
CA LEU A 132 11.99 -5.03 1.07
C LEU A 132 11.14 -6.29 1.27
N GLY A 133 11.52 -7.18 2.18
CA GLY A 133 10.68 -8.30 2.58
C GLY A 133 9.36 -7.84 3.23
N HIS A 134 9.41 -6.76 4.02
CA HIS A 134 8.25 -6.12 4.63
C HIS A 134 7.34 -5.50 3.56
N GLU A 135 7.90 -4.74 2.61
CA GLU A 135 7.15 -4.21 1.47
C GLU A 135 6.47 -5.31 0.64
N LEU A 136 7.16 -6.44 0.43
CA LEU A 136 6.58 -7.60 -0.22
C LEU A 136 5.44 -8.24 0.59
N GLY A 137 5.48 -8.14 1.92
CA GLY A 137 4.38 -8.53 2.81
C GLY A 137 3.12 -7.72 2.53
N HIS A 138 3.23 -6.38 2.43
CA HIS A 138 2.09 -5.54 2.08
C HIS A 138 1.47 -5.90 0.72
N VAL A 139 2.30 -6.25 -0.26
CA VAL A 139 1.80 -6.72 -1.57
C VAL A 139 1.12 -8.08 -1.44
N ALA A 140 1.77 -9.03 -0.77
CA ALA A 140 1.33 -10.42 -0.66
C ALA A 140 0.02 -10.58 0.12
N LEU A 141 -0.18 -9.74 1.13
CA LEU A 141 -1.36 -9.73 2.01
C LEU A 141 -2.49 -8.82 1.49
N GLY A 142 -2.26 -8.12 0.37
CA GLY A 142 -3.27 -7.25 -0.25
C GLY A 142 -3.42 -5.87 0.42
N HIS A 143 -2.51 -5.49 1.31
CA HIS A 143 -2.50 -4.17 1.94
C HIS A 143 -2.30 -3.08 0.90
N SER A 144 -1.29 -3.21 0.03
CA SER A 144 -1.05 -2.24 -1.05
C SER A 144 -2.23 -2.17 -2.03
N LEU A 145 -2.95 -3.28 -2.24
CA LEU A 145 -4.15 -3.29 -3.07
C LEU A 145 -5.29 -2.50 -2.43
N ALA A 146 -5.49 -2.65 -1.13
CA ALA A 146 -6.49 -1.86 -0.39
C ALA A 146 -6.17 -0.36 -0.44
N GLU A 147 -4.91 0.04 -0.26
CA GLU A 147 -4.52 1.46 -0.31
C GLU A 147 -4.63 2.04 -1.74
N MET A 148 -4.33 1.26 -2.78
CA MET A 148 -4.59 1.68 -4.16
C MET A 148 -6.09 1.96 -4.40
N LYS A 149 -6.98 1.12 -3.87
CA LYS A 149 -8.43 1.33 -3.98
C LYS A 149 -8.92 2.54 -3.17
N ALA A 150 -8.38 2.72 -1.97
CA ALA A 150 -8.71 3.86 -1.11
C ALA A 150 -8.26 5.18 -1.76
N SER A 151 -7.02 5.22 -2.26
CA SER A 151 -6.46 6.39 -2.95
C SER A 151 -7.25 6.73 -4.23
N TYR A 152 -7.60 5.70 -5.03
CA TYR A 152 -8.51 5.89 -6.17
C TYR A 152 -9.85 6.49 -5.74
N ALA A 153 -10.47 5.99 -4.66
CA ALA A 153 -11.77 6.49 -4.21
C ALA A 153 -11.73 7.98 -3.86
N ILE A 154 -10.65 8.44 -3.23
CA ILE A 154 -10.43 9.85 -2.90
C ILE A 154 -10.38 10.69 -4.18
N VAL A 155 -9.52 10.32 -5.13
CA VAL A 155 -9.37 11.04 -6.41
C VAL A 155 -10.66 10.99 -7.22
N ALA A 156 -11.30 9.82 -7.30
CA ALA A 156 -12.55 9.65 -8.02
C ALA A 156 -13.70 10.45 -7.40
N ALA A 157 -13.75 10.63 -6.08
CA ALA A 157 -14.74 11.49 -5.45
C ALA A 157 -14.48 12.97 -5.72
N ARG A 158 -13.22 13.40 -5.60
CA ARG A 158 -12.78 14.78 -5.89
C ARG A 158 -13.10 15.19 -7.34
N ASP A 159 -12.85 14.28 -8.29
CA ASP A 159 -12.92 14.58 -9.73
C ASP A 159 -14.18 14.00 -10.40
N ALA A 160 -15.15 13.50 -9.60
CA ALA A 160 -16.39 12.88 -10.06
C ALA A 160 -16.24 11.70 -11.06
N ILE A 161 -15.16 10.92 -10.94
CA ILE A 161 -14.85 9.76 -11.80
C ILE A 161 -15.74 8.57 -11.41
N SER A 162 -16.31 7.90 -12.41
CA SER A 162 -17.09 6.67 -12.20
C SER A 162 -16.20 5.42 -12.23
N ALA A 163 -16.36 4.51 -11.28
CA ALA A 163 -15.70 3.20 -11.30
C ALA A 163 -16.34 2.33 -12.40
N THR A 164 -15.68 2.26 -13.55
CA THR A 164 -16.10 1.44 -14.69
C THR A 164 -14.95 0.51 -15.10
N SER A 165 -15.27 -0.59 -15.77
CA SER A 165 -14.25 -1.52 -16.28
C SER A 165 -13.28 -0.77 -17.20
N GLY A 166 -11.98 -0.93 -16.96
CA GLY A 166 -10.95 -0.24 -17.74
C GLY A 166 -10.76 1.24 -17.36
N VAL A 167 -11.24 1.67 -16.19
CA VAL A 167 -11.07 3.06 -15.70
C VAL A 167 -9.61 3.52 -15.72
N ALA A 168 -8.65 2.60 -15.54
CA ALA A 168 -7.23 2.92 -15.57
C ALA A 168 -6.82 3.70 -16.84
N SER A 169 -7.32 3.34 -18.03
CA SER A 169 -6.97 4.03 -19.28
C SER A 169 -7.64 5.40 -19.45
N GLN A 170 -8.60 5.73 -18.60
CA GLN A 170 -9.35 6.98 -18.63
C GLN A 170 -8.75 8.03 -17.68
N LEU A 171 -7.89 7.61 -16.75
CA LEU A 171 -7.23 8.50 -15.80
C LEU A 171 -6.16 9.33 -16.51
N SER A 172 -6.09 10.62 -16.18
CA SER A 172 -5.00 11.47 -16.61
C SER A 172 -3.69 11.08 -15.89
N ARG A 173 -2.54 11.50 -16.43
CA ARG A 173 -1.25 11.32 -15.75
C ARG A 173 -1.21 11.93 -14.35
N SER A 174 -1.81 13.11 -14.17
CA SER A 174 -1.87 13.75 -12.85
C SER A 174 -2.73 12.94 -11.88
N GLN A 175 -3.85 12.38 -12.33
CA GLN A 175 -4.68 11.50 -11.49
C GLN A 175 -3.96 10.21 -11.12
N LEU A 176 -3.22 9.62 -12.06
CA LEU A 176 -2.39 8.44 -11.79
C LEU A 176 -1.28 8.74 -10.78
N GLY A 177 -0.64 9.91 -10.89
CA GLY A 177 0.33 10.42 -9.92
C GLY A 177 -0.29 10.58 -8.53
N ASP A 178 -1.39 11.32 -8.43
CA ASP A 178 -2.11 11.52 -7.16
C ASP A 178 -2.51 10.19 -6.50
N ILE A 179 -3.01 9.24 -7.29
CA ILE A 179 -3.41 7.94 -6.77
C ILE A 179 -2.19 7.16 -6.27
N ALA A 180 -1.11 7.13 -7.05
CA ALA A 180 0.12 6.43 -6.67
C ALA A 180 0.75 7.04 -5.41
N GLU A 181 0.87 8.37 -5.35
CA GLU A 181 1.40 9.09 -4.19
C GLU A 181 0.52 8.86 -2.96
N GLY A 182 -0.81 8.91 -3.11
CA GLY A 182 -1.73 8.63 -2.00
C GLY A 182 -1.61 7.21 -1.47
N ALA A 183 -1.36 6.23 -2.35
CA ALA A 183 -1.17 4.83 -1.94
C ALA A 183 0.21 4.57 -1.32
N ILE A 184 1.28 5.20 -1.85
CA ILE A 184 2.64 5.10 -1.30
C ILE A 184 2.72 5.71 0.11
N ASN A 185 2.07 6.85 0.30
CA ASN A 185 2.10 7.58 1.58
C ASN A 185 0.98 7.17 2.53
N ALA A 186 0.22 6.11 2.20
CA ALA A 186 -0.83 5.59 3.06
C ALA A 186 -0.25 5.08 4.38
N LYS A 187 -0.95 5.35 5.49
CA LYS A 187 -0.58 4.81 6.80
C LYS A 187 -1.24 3.46 7.00
N TYR A 188 -0.45 2.43 7.22
CA TYR A 188 -1.00 1.13 7.59
C TYR A 188 -1.33 1.08 9.08
N SER A 189 -2.36 0.31 9.44
CA SER A 189 -2.69 0.01 10.83
C SER A 189 -1.59 -0.85 11.47
N ARG A 190 -1.47 -0.81 12.81
CA ARG A 190 -0.52 -1.65 13.56
C ARG A 190 -0.63 -3.15 13.25
N ASP A 191 -1.83 -3.65 13.01
CA ASP A 191 -2.05 -5.06 12.66
C ASP A 191 -1.43 -5.39 11.29
N LYS A 192 -1.78 -4.63 10.25
CA LYS A 192 -1.16 -4.74 8.91
C LYS A 192 0.38 -4.64 8.94
N GLU A 193 0.94 -3.75 9.76
CA GLU A 193 2.40 -3.64 9.95
C GLU A 193 2.98 -4.91 10.56
N SER A 194 2.32 -5.47 11.59
CA SER A 194 2.76 -6.70 12.26
C SER A 194 2.67 -7.91 11.32
N GLU A 195 1.61 -7.99 10.52
CA GLU A 195 1.45 -9.04 9.51
C GLU A 195 2.52 -8.95 8.41
N ALA A 196 2.87 -7.73 7.96
CA ALA A 196 3.93 -7.53 6.97
C ALA A 196 5.32 -7.86 7.54
N ASP A 197 5.57 -7.55 8.81
CA ASP A 197 6.78 -7.97 9.53
C ASP A 197 6.89 -9.48 9.62
N ASP A 198 5.78 -10.13 9.98
CA ASP A 198 5.73 -11.56 10.13
C ASP A 198 5.94 -12.28 8.80
N PHE A 199 5.32 -11.75 7.76
CA PHE A 199 5.53 -12.21 6.39
C PHE A 199 6.99 -12.05 5.97
N SER A 200 7.61 -10.90 6.25
CA SER A 200 9.01 -10.65 5.91
C SER A 200 9.92 -11.67 6.60
N PHE A 201 9.73 -11.90 7.89
CA PHE A 201 10.50 -12.90 8.63
C PHE A 201 10.39 -14.29 7.99
N ASP A 202 9.18 -14.73 7.66
CA ASP A 202 8.94 -16.04 7.05
C ASP A 202 9.54 -16.14 5.66
N LEU A 203 9.42 -15.07 4.87
CA LEU A 203 10.02 -14.97 3.54
C LEU A 203 11.54 -15.08 3.61
N LEU A 204 12.18 -14.29 4.46
CA LEU A 204 13.65 -14.30 4.61
C LEU A 204 14.13 -15.68 5.05
N LYS A 205 13.48 -16.27 6.07
CA LYS A 205 13.78 -17.63 6.53
C LYS A 205 13.63 -18.66 5.42
N LYS A 206 12.53 -18.62 4.66
CA LYS A 206 12.28 -19.50 3.51
C LYS A 206 13.32 -19.35 2.41
N ARG A 207 13.90 -18.16 2.25
CA ARG A 207 14.95 -17.86 1.26
C ARG A 207 16.38 -18.10 1.79
N GLY A 208 16.54 -18.54 3.04
CA GLY A 208 17.85 -18.72 3.66
C GLY A 208 18.58 -17.39 3.92
N ILE A 209 17.83 -16.28 4.00
CA ILE A 209 18.33 -14.95 4.29
C ILE A 209 18.24 -14.74 5.81
N SER A 210 19.25 -14.07 6.38
CA SER A 210 19.28 -13.75 7.81
C SER A 210 18.09 -12.86 8.18
N THR A 211 17.33 -13.25 9.20
CA THR A 211 16.21 -12.48 9.75
C THR A 211 16.67 -11.33 10.67
N GLN A 212 17.96 -11.29 11.03
CA GLN A 212 18.53 -10.20 11.83
C GLN A 212 18.44 -8.83 11.12
N GLY A 213 18.38 -8.84 9.79
CA GLY A 213 18.20 -7.64 8.98
C GLY A 213 16.94 -6.85 9.34
N LEU A 214 15.84 -7.53 9.69
CA LEU A 214 14.62 -6.88 10.15
C LEU A 214 14.86 -6.11 11.46
N VAL A 215 15.48 -6.75 12.45
CA VAL A 215 15.81 -6.10 13.74
C VAL A 215 16.72 -4.89 13.51
N GLY A 216 17.81 -5.08 12.75
CA GLY A 216 18.75 -4.01 12.44
C GLY A 216 18.10 -2.85 11.68
N SER A 217 17.18 -3.13 10.77
CA SER A 217 16.43 -2.08 10.07
C SER A 217 15.58 -1.25 11.04
N PHE A 218 14.82 -1.88 11.93
CA PHE A 218 14.00 -1.16 12.92
C PHE A 218 14.84 -0.32 13.88
N GLU A 219 15.97 -0.85 14.34
CA GLU A 219 16.88 -0.13 15.24
C GLU A 219 17.47 1.11 14.57
N LYS A 220 17.95 0.97 13.32
CA LYS A 220 18.48 2.10 12.55
C LYS A 220 17.43 3.16 12.30
N LEU A 221 16.24 2.74 11.94
CA LEU A 221 15.10 3.63 11.75
C LEU A 221 14.72 4.36 13.05
N ALA A 222 14.55 3.64 14.16
CA ALA A 222 14.27 4.24 15.46
C ALA A 222 15.32 5.27 15.89
N SER A 223 16.60 5.09 15.50
CA SER A 223 17.66 6.06 15.79
C SER A 223 17.53 7.40 15.05
N LEU A 224 16.73 7.46 13.98
CA LEU A 224 16.50 8.69 13.20
C LEU A 224 15.36 9.56 13.76
N ASP A 225 14.50 8.99 14.60
CA ASP A 225 13.30 9.63 15.15
C ASP A 225 13.62 10.85 16.04
N GLY A 226 14.89 10.98 16.48
CA GLY A 226 15.39 12.09 17.29
C GLY A 226 15.49 13.47 16.63
N GLY A 227 14.81 13.74 15.50
CA GLY A 227 14.70 15.11 14.96
C GLY A 227 14.61 15.29 13.45
N ARG A 228 14.33 14.25 12.65
CA ARG A 228 14.07 14.41 11.20
C ARG A 228 12.74 13.75 10.81
N THR A 229 11.84 14.51 10.18
CA THR A 229 10.69 14.00 9.44
C THR A 229 11.19 13.12 8.29
N GLN A 230 11.16 11.80 8.45
CA GLN A 230 11.50 10.84 7.40
C GLN A 230 10.21 10.29 6.80
N SER A 231 10.13 10.27 5.47
CA SER A 231 8.91 9.85 4.75
C SER A 231 8.48 8.42 5.03
N MET A 232 9.40 7.54 5.46
CA MET A 232 9.07 6.16 5.84
C MET A 232 8.32 6.06 7.17
N PHE A 233 8.51 7.00 8.12
CA PHE A 233 7.75 7.00 9.39
C PHE A 233 6.34 7.53 9.26
N ASP A 234 6.09 8.29 8.20
CA ASP A 234 4.75 8.79 7.93
C ASP A 234 3.81 7.64 7.59
N SER A 235 4.25 6.68 6.77
CA SER A 235 3.49 5.48 6.39
C SER A 235 3.68 4.29 7.35
N HIS A 236 4.89 4.10 7.89
CA HIS A 236 5.27 2.98 8.77
C HIS A 236 5.87 3.49 10.09
N PRO A 237 5.05 3.84 11.10
CA PRO A 237 5.56 4.29 12.38
C PRO A 237 6.53 3.26 13.00
N PRO A 238 7.76 3.67 13.37
CA PRO A 238 8.72 2.77 13.96
C PRO A 238 8.22 2.40 15.36
N SER A 239 8.45 1.15 15.77
CA SER A 239 8.12 0.73 17.12
C SER A 239 9.20 -0.19 17.66
N THR A 240 9.71 0.15 18.85
CA THR A 240 10.58 -0.74 19.62
C THR A 240 9.91 -2.08 19.90
N GLU A 241 8.58 -2.11 19.97
CA GLU A 241 7.77 -3.32 20.12
C GLU A 241 7.88 -4.23 18.89
N ARG A 242 7.89 -3.67 17.67
CA ARG A 242 8.05 -4.45 16.42
C ARG A 242 9.43 -5.08 16.33
N ALA A 243 10.47 -4.32 16.67
CA ALA A 243 11.82 -4.86 16.77
C ALA A 243 11.89 -6.00 17.81
N GLN A 244 11.25 -5.82 18.96
CA GLN A 244 11.20 -6.85 20.01
C GLN A 244 10.45 -8.10 19.56
N HIS A 245 9.30 -7.95 18.90
CA HIS A 245 8.53 -9.06 18.33
C HIS A 245 9.39 -9.91 17.40
N ILE A 246 10.15 -9.29 16.49
CA ILE A 246 11.07 -10.05 15.63
C ILE A 246 12.18 -10.73 16.42
N ARG A 247 12.75 -10.11 17.46
CA ARG A 247 13.74 -10.79 18.32
C ARG A 247 13.15 -12.03 18.98
N ASP A 248 11.91 -11.98 19.44
CA ASP A 248 11.22 -13.10 20.08
C ASP A 248 10.97 -14.24 19.07
N ARG A 249 10.60 -13.91 17.83
CA ARG A 249 10.49 -14.88 16.72
C ARG A 249 11.82 -15.53 16.38
N ILE A 250 12.90 -14.75 16.33
CA ILE A 250 14.26 -15.30 16.13
C ILE A 250 14.62 -16.27 17.25
N ALA A 251 14.39 -15.89 18.51
CA ALA A 251 14.73 -16.71 19.68
C ALA A 251 13.93 -18.01 19.74
N SER A 252 12.65 -17.97 19.36
CA SER A 252 11.77 -19.15 19.31
C SER A 252 11.97 -20.01 18.07
N GLY A 253 12.65 -19.49 17.04
CA GLY A 253 12.79 -20.13 15.74
C GLY A 253 11.45 -20.30 15.01
N LYS A 254 10.41 -19.57 15.41
CA LYS A 254 9.05 -19.65 14.89
C LYS A 254 8.59 -18.31 14.36
#